data_AF-A0A1N7S924-F1
#
_entry.id   AF-A0A1N7S924-F1
#
_cell.length_a   1.000
_cell.length_b   1.000
_cell.length_c   1.000
_cell.angle_alpha   90.00
_cell.angle_beta   90.00
_cell.angle_gamma   90.00
#
_symmetry.space_group_name_H-M   'P 1'
#
loop_
_entity.id
_entity.type
_entity.pdbx_description
1 polymer ?
#
loop_
_entity_poly.entity_id
_entity_poly.type
_entity_poly.pdbx_seq_one_letter_code
_entity_poly.pdbx_strand_id
1 'polypeptide(L)'
;MSTKVDTGFRFVTQQRHAVTAMMEAVKDGIEELQRRRYLAAYASILVSMLDRTQLAREAGHSRGMVMARPGSLVREAILRRQVRARAAGERDPAVDIGVVLRCWHSQLLDRVIGYVAGAFGQEILGLLKDAGIATGYAFWTSGARDYAISPQEWSQRRAAWHQALHGQSGERIEFCYDVESMDLLCPWSELEPYLPSLEFRARELAEPALFSRWYESLPPKGEDGEHIWKRHTQFTDLLNDDPAMRAALAADIERLKPKLLTGGELDAARRREQLVLLPAGFA
;
A
#
# COMPACT_ATOMS: atom_id res chain seq x y z
N MET A 1 16.32 6.06 23.32
CA MET A 1 15.66 5.88 22.01
C MET A 1 15.82 4.44 21.57
N SER A 2 14.73 3.76 21.18
CA SER A 2 14.83 2.46 20.52
C SER A 2 15.22 2.67 19.06
N THR A 3 16.24 1.96 18.57
CA THR A 3 16.63 1.93 17.16
C THR A 3 16.22 0.57 16.58
N LYS A 4 15.51 0.56 15.45
CA LYS A 4 15.17 -0.66 14.71
C LYS A 4 15.34 -0.40 13.22
N VAL A 5 16.18 -1.21 12.57
CA VAL A 5 16.51 -1.14 11.15
C VAL A 5 16.38 -2.56 10.60
N ASP A 6 15.16 -2.94 10.23
CA ASP A 6 14.84 -4.31 9.77
C ASP A 6 15.34 -4.58 8.35
N THR A 7 15.40 -3.54 7.52
CA THR A 7 15.74 -3.59 6.09
C THR A 7 17.13 -3.02 5.83
N GLY A 8 17.98 -3.05 6.86
CA GLY A 8 19.36 -2.60 6.78
C GLY A 8 20.16 -3.50 5.84
N PHE A 9 21.04 -2.89 5.06
CA PHE A 9 21.94 -3.55 4.13
C PHE A 9 23.32 -2.91 4.15
N ARG A 10 24.30 -3.67 3.64
CA ARG A 10 25.67 -3.24 3.41
C ARG A 10 26.03 -3.57 1.97
N PHE A 11 26.45 -2.57 1.20
CA PHE A 11 26.93 -2.79 -0.16
C PHE A 11 28.26 -3.55 -0.15
N VAL A 12 28.51 -4.32 -1.21
CA VAL A 12 29.79 -5.00 -1.42
C VAL A 12 30.90 -3.98 -1.72
N THR A 13 30.56 -2.89 -2.41
CA THR A 13 31.52 -1.80 -2.71
C THR A 13 31.83 -0.91 -1.50
N GLN A 14 33.04 -0.36 -1.52
CA GLN A 14 33.50 0.69 -0.62
C GLN A 14 33.17 2.08 -1.17
N GLN A 15 33.13 2.22 -2.50
CA GLN A 15 33.06 3.51 -3.18
C GLN A 15 31.60 3.93 -3.42
N ARG A 16 31.24 5.12 -2.93
CA ARG A 16 29.89 5.69 -3.12
C ARG A 16 29.53 5.87 -4.60
N HIS A 17 30.43 6.35 -5.44
CA HIS A 17 30.16 6.54 -6.87
C HIS A 17 29.84 5.22 -7.61
N ALA A 18 30.39 4.11 -7.15
CA ALA A 18 30.08 2.79 -7.69
C ALA A 18 28.66 2.33 -7.30
N VAL A 19 28.07 2.86 -6.23
CA VAL A 19 26.71 2.51 -5.80
C VAL A 19 25.70 2.88 -6.88
N THR A 20 25.73 4.11 -7.41
CA THR A 20 24.81 4.54 -8.46
C THR A 20 24.89 3.64 -9.70
N ALA A 21 26.10 3.27 -10.13
CA ALA A 21 26.30 2.36 -11.27
C ALA A 21 25.78 0.94 -10.99
N MET A 22 25.99 0.41 -9.77
CA MET A 22 25.44 -0.89 -9.37
C MET A 22 23.91 -0.88 -9.30
N MET A 23 23.31 0.26 -8.94
CA MET A 23 21.86 0.39 -8.87
C MET A 23 21.18 0.24 -10.24
N GLU A 24 21.88 0.52 -11.35
CA GLU A 24 21.36 0.23 -12.69
C GLU A 24 21.05 -1.26 -12.88
N ALA A 25 21.79 -2.17 -12.24
CA ALA A 25 21.57 -3.62 -12.34
C ALA A 25 20.25 -4.09 -11.69
N VAL A 26 19.69 -3.30 -10.77
CA VAL A 26 18.42 -3.61 -10.07
C VAL A 26 17.29 -2.68 -10.48
N LYS A 27 17.56 -1.68 -11.33
CA LYS A 27 16.61 -0.63 -11.72
C LYS A 27 15.34 -1.22 -12.33
N ASP A 28 15.46 -2.08 -13.33
CA ASP A 28 14.29 -2.73 -13.97
C ASP A 28 13.47 -3.54 -12.95
N GLY A 29 14.14 -4.19 -11.99
CA GLY A 29 13.46 -4.91 -10.91
C GLY A 29 12.70 -3.99 -9.96
N ILE A 30 13.27 -2.82 -9.65
CA ILE A 30 12.61 -1.78 -8.85
C ILE A 30 11.40 -1.23 -9.62
N GLU A 31 11.57 -0.87 -10.89
CA GLU A 31 10.50 -0.34 -11.73
C GLU A 31 9.34 -1.32 -11.87
N GLU A 32 9.64 -2.61 -12.02
CA GLU A 32 8.62 -3.66 -12.03
C GLU A 32 7.88 -3.73 -10.70
N LEU A 33 8.57 -3.71 -9.54
CA LEU A 33 7.89 -3.69 -8.23
C LEU A 33 6.98 -2.47 -8.06
N GLN A 34 7.46 -1.29 -8.46
CA GLN A 34 6.69 -0.06 -8.42
C GLN A 34 5.45 -0.15 -9.32
N ARG A 35 5.61 -0.70 -10.53
CA ARG A 35 4.53 -0.96 -11.48
C ARG A 35 3.47 -1.90 -10.92
N ARG A 36 3.87 -3.03 -10.33
CA ARG A 36 2.94 -3.97 -9.69
C ARG A 36 2.13 -3.31 -8.57
N ARG A 37 2.80 -2.51 -7.73
CA ARG A 37 2.13 -1.78 -6.63
C ARG A 37 1.16 -0.74 -7.17
N TYR A 38 1.54 -0.02 -8.22
CA TYR A 38 0.65 0.92 -8.89
C TYR A 38 -0.58 0.21 -9.47
N LEU A 39 -0.41 -0.90 -10.19
CA LEU A 39 -1.52 -1.67 -10.76
C LEU A 39 -2.46 -2.19 -9.67
N ALA A 40 -1.93 -2.63 -8.52
CA ALA A 40 -2.74 -3.02 -7.37
C ALA A 40 -3.54 -1.86 -6.77
N ALA A 41 -2.92 -0.69 -6.59
CA ALA A 41 -3.61 0.51 -6.11
C ALA A 41 -4.70 0.95 -7.11
N TYR A 42 -4.38 0.95 -8.40
CA TYR A 42 -5.29 1.29 -9.48
C TYR A 42 -6.48 0.32 -9.52
N ALA A 43 -6.23 -0.99 -9.52
CA ALA A 43 -7.25 -2.03 -9.51
C ALA A 43 -8.21 -1.85 -8.33
N SER A 44 -7.68 -1.70 -7.11
CA SER A 44 -8.46 -1.54 -5.89
C SER A 44 -9.36 -0.31 -5.91
N ILE A 45 -8.81 0.86 -6.28
CA ILE A 45 -9.57 2.11 -6.34
C ILE A 45 -10.62 2.05 -7.48
N LEU A 46 -10.25 1.48 -8.64
CA LEU A 46 -11.14 1.33 -9.78
C LEU A 46 -12.37 0.49 -9.41
N VAL A 47 -12.18 -0.72 -8.86
CA VAL A 47 -13.30 -1.60 -8.53
C VAL A 47 -14.18 -0.99 -7.44
N SER A 48 -13.58 -0.40 -6.40
CA SER A 48 -14.34 0.27 -5.34
C SER A 48 -15.20 1.41 -5.86
N MET A 49 -14.68 2.19 -6.81
CA MET A 49 -15.43 3.28 -7.44
C MET A 49 -16.56 2.77 -8.34
N LEU A 50 -16.26 1.79 -9.21
CA LEU A 50 -17.24 1.23 -10.14
C LEU A 50 -18.36 0.47 -9.41
N ASP A 51 -18.02 -0.30 -8.37
CA ASP A 51 -19.00 -1.06 -7.59
C ASP A 51 -19.97 -0.13 -6.87
N ARG A 52 -19.45 0.90 -6.18
CA ARG A 52 -20.31 1.91 -5.54
C ARG A 52 -21.17 2.66 -6.56
N THR A 53 -20.61 2.96 -7.73
CA THR A 53 -21.36 3.60 -8.83
C THR A 53 -22.50 2.72 -9.31
N GLN A 54 -22.22 1.43 -9.56
CA GLN A 54 -23.21 0.46 -10.04
C GLN A 54 -24.35 0.30 -9.05
N LEU A 55 -24.04 0.12 -7.76
CA LEU A 55 -25.06 0.01 -6.71
C LEU A 55 -25.88 1.29 -6.55
N ALA A 56 -25.25 2.47 -6.64
CA ALA A 56 -25.97 3.74 -6.58
C ALA A 56 -26.93 3.89 -7.78
N ARG A 57 -26.50 3.51 -8.99
CA ARG A 57 -27.34 3.54 -10.19
C ARG A 57 -28.53 2.58 -10.09
N GLU A 58 -28.30 1.35 -9.62
CA GLU A 58 -29.38 0.38 -9.39
C GLU A 58 -30.41 0.89 -8.37
N ALA A 59 -29.95 1.64 -7.36
CA ALA A 59 -30.80 2.26 -6.37
C ALA A 59 -31.44 3.59 -6.84
N GLY A 60 -31.24 4.00 -8.10
CA GLY A 60 -31.79 5.24 -8.66
C GLY A 60 -31.12 6.53 -8.17
N HIS A 61 -29.95 6.44 -7.53
CA HIS A 61 -29.21 7.58 -7.02
C HIS A 61 -28.18 8.08 -8.05
N SER A 62 -28.26 9.36 -8.41
CA SER A 62 -27.29 10.04 -9.29
C SER A 62 -26.57 11.21 -8.63
N ARG A 63 -26.96 11.58 -7.40
CA ARG A 63 -26.37 12.71 -6.67
C ARG A 63 -24.89 12.45 -6.40
N GLY A 64 -24.04 13.44 -6.73
CA GLY A 64 -22.59 13.34 -6.54
C GLY A 64 -21.84 12.53 -7.60
N MET A 65 -22.53 12.04 -8.64
CA MET A 65 -21.88 11.43 -9.80
C MET A 65 -21.41 12.50 -10.79
N VAL A 66 -20.31 12.22 -11.46
CA VAL A 66 -19.71 13.06 -12.51
C VAL A 66 -19.56 12.27 -13.80
N MET A 67 -19.69 12.94 -14.94
CA MET A 67 -19.33 12.35 -16.23
C MET A 67 -17.82 12.33 -16.37
N ALA A 68 -17.22 11.14 -16.41
CA ALA A 68 -15.78 10.97 -16.55
C ALA A 68 -15.41 9.59 -17.10
N ARG A 69 -14.15 9.43 -17.49
CA ARG A 69 -13.53 8.11 -17.70
C ARG A 69 -13.00 7.59 -16.37
N PRO A 70 -13.49 6.45 -15.85
CA PRO A 70 -13.10 5.93 -14.54
C PRO A 70 -11.58 5.81 -14.37
N GLY A 71 -10.87 5.31 -15.39
CA GLY A 71 -9.42 5.14 -15.29
C GLY A 71 -8.65 6.43 -15.07
N SER A 72 -9.11 7.54 -15.66
CA SER A 72 -8.49 8.86 -15.47
C SER A 72 -8.68 9.36 -14.04
N LEU A 73 -9.87 9.18 -13.45
CA LEU A 73 -10.15 9.55 -12.06
C LEU A 73 -9.33 8.72 -11.07
N VAL A 74 -9.15 7.42 -11.34
CA VAL A 74 -8.34 6.54 -10.49
C VAL A 74 -6.88 7.01 -10.46
N ARG A 75 -6.29 7.30 -11.63
CA ARG A 75 -4.92 7.84 -11.70
C ARG A 75 -4.80 9.14 -10.90
N GLU A 76 -5.76 10.06 -11.09
CA GLU A 76 -5.76 11.33 -10.36
C GLU A 76 -5.88 11.12 -8.84
N ALA A 77 -6.69 10.15 -8.39
CA ALA A 77 -6.82 9.82 -6.97
C ALA A 77 -5.49 9.34 -6.37
N ILE A 78 -4.76 8.48 -7.10
CA ILE A 78 -3.44 8.01 -6.67
C ILE A 78 -2.48 9.19 -6.53
N LEU A 79 -2.39 10.05 -7.55
CA LEU A 79 -1.52 11.24 -7.54
C LEU A 79 -1.84 12.17 -6.36
N ARG A 80 -3.13 12.50 -6.15
CA ARG A 80 -3.57 13.36 -5.04
C ARG A 80 -3.20 12.79 -3.69
N ARG A 81 -3.41 11.48 -3.47
CA ARG A 81 -3.07 10.80 -2.22
C ARG A 81 -1.56 10.80 -1.98
N GLN A 82 -0.75 10.58 -3.01
CA GLN A 82 0.71 10.67 -2.90
C GLN A 82 1.18 12.07 -2.56
N VAL A 83 0.63 13.11 -3.20
CA VAL A 83 0.95 14.51 -2.90
C VAL A 83 0.56 14.86 -1.47
N ARG A 84 -0.64 14.45 -1.01
CA ARG A 84 -1.11 14.65 0.37
C ARG A 84 -0.20 13.98 1.39
N ALA A 85 0.17 12.72 1.18
CA ALA A 85 1.08 12.00 2.07
C ALA A 85 2.45 12.70 2.16
N ARG A 86 3.02 13.11 1.03
CA ARG A 86 4.28 13.87 1.00
C ARG A 86 4.19 15.20 1.75
N ALA A 87 3.10 15.96 1.54
CA ALA A 87 2.89 17.24 2.20
C ALA A 87 2.70 17.11 3.73
N ALA A 88 2.03 16.05 4.17
CA ALA A 88 1.84 15.75 5.60
C ALA A 88 3.07 15.13 6.27
N GLY A 89 4.08 14.70 5.50
CA GLY A 89 5.20 13.91 6.03
C GLY A 89 4.77 12.50 6.49
N GLU A 90 3.57 12.07 6.07
CA GLU A 90 2.98 10.77 6.38
C GLU A 90 3.17 9.80 5.21
N ARG A 91 2.88 8.52 5.45
CA ARG A 91 2.89 7.50 4.40
C ARG A 91 1.48 6.97 4.23
N ASP A 92 1.01 6.88 2.99
CA ASP A 92 -0.23 6.21 2.64
C ASP A 92 0.12 4.84 2.04
N PRO A 93 0.05 3.74 2.82
CA PRO A 93 0.52 2.43 2.36
C PRO A 93 -0.18 1.92 1.10
N ALA A 94 -1.40 2.39 0.83
CA ALA A 94 -2.18 1.94 -0.33
C ALA A 94 -1.72 2.58 -1.65
N VAL A 95 -1.01 3.70 -1.61
CA VAL A 95 -0.47 4.38 -2.81
C VAL A 95 1.02 4.73 -2.70
N ASP A 96 1.70 4.20 -1.67
CA ASP A 96 3.14 4.34 -1.48
C ASP A 96 3.88 3.47 -2.52
N ILE A 97 4.24 4.11 -3.63
CA ILE A 97 4.92 3.49 -4.78
C ILE A 97 6.39 3.94 -4.83
N GLY A 98 6.78 4.95 -4.04
CA GLY A 98 8.17 5.43 -4.01
C GLY A 98 9.11 4.44 -3.34
N VAL A 99 10.30 4.29 -3.92
CA VAL A 99 11.40 3.51 -3.31
C VAL A 99 12.51 4.48 -2.97
N VAL A 100 12.83 4.58 -1.68
CA VAL A 100 13.90 5.46 -1.19
C VAL A 100 14.91 4.62 -0.43
N LEU A 101 16.16 4.62 -0.91
CA LEU A 101 17.29 4.07 -0.19
C LEU A 101 18.00 5.23 0.49
N ARG A 102 18.25 5.08 1.80
CA ARG A 102 19.12 6.02 2.53
C ARG A 102 20.44 5.32 2.81
N CYS A 103 21.53 5.94 2.42
CA CYS A 103 22.86 5.34 2.43
C CYS A 103 23.89 6.26 3.11
N TRP A 104 24.84 5.65 3.80
CA TRP A 104 25.95 6.30 4.48
C TRP A 104 27.23 5.52 4.21
N HIS A 105 28.35 6.22 4.11
CA HIS A 105 29.65 5.56 4.25
C HIS A 105 29.94 5.37 5.74
N SER A 106 29.97 4.12 6.20
CA SER A 106 30.41 3.78 7.55
C SER A 106 31.93 3.75 7.58
N GLN A 107 32.53 4.70 8.30
CA GLN A 107 33.99 4.73 8.51
C GLN A 107 34.47 3.50 9.30
N LEU A 108 33.63 2.99 10.22
CA LEU A 108 33.96 1.81 11.04
C LEU A 108 34.06 0.52 10.22
N LEU A 109 33.29 0.43 9.14
CA LEU A 109 33.24 -0.75 8.26
C LEU A 109 34.04 -0.56 6.98
N ASP A 110 34.45 0.67 6.69
CA ASP A 110 34.98 1.10 5.39
C ASP A 110 34.07 0.63 4.24
N ARG A 111 32.75 0.79 4.41
CA ARG A 111 31.72 0.31 3.47
C ARG A 111 30.52 1.23 3.47
N VAL A 112 29.76 1.21 2.37
CA VAL A 112 28.45 1.86 2.32
C VAL A 112 27.41 0.96 2.98
N ILE A 113 26.71 1.49 3.97
CA ILE A 113 25.54 0.87 4.59
C ILE A 113 24.31 1.71 4.30
N GLY A 114 23.14 1.10 4.30
CA GLY A 114 21.90 1.81 4.06
C GLY A 114 20.68 1.00 4.45
N TYR A 115 19.52 1.63 4.41
CA TYR A 115 18.26 0.94 4.60
C TYR A 115 17.25 1.43 3.58
N VAL A 116 16.28 0.56 3.29
CA VAL A 116 15.17 0.88 2.40
C VAL A 116 14.09 1.55 3.25
N ALA A 117 13.85 2.83 2.99
CA ALA A 117 12.76 3.58 3.58
C ALA A 117 11.50 3.32 2.75
N GLY A 118 10.65 2.41 3.24
CA GLY A 118 9.28 2.35 2.79
C GLY A 118 8.63 0.98 2.76
N ALA A 119 7.51 0.86 2.04
CA ALA A 119 6.74 -0.38 1.98
C ALA A 119 7.50 -1.54 1.30
N PHE A 120 8.40 -1.24 0.37
CA PHE A 120 9.17 -2.25 -0.39
C PHE A 120 10.41 -2.77 0.34
N GLY A 121 10.47 -2.61 1.66
CA GLY A 121 11.71 -2.77 2.41
C GLY A 121 12.41 -4.11 2.22
N GLN A 122 11.65 -5.21 2.21
CA GLN A 122 12.19 -6.56 2.09
C GLN A 122 12.40 -6.96 0.62
N GLU A 123 11.51 -6.54 -0.27
CA GLU A 123 11.57 -6.83 -1.70
C GLU A 123 12.78 -6.18 -2.35
N ILE A 124 13.05 -4.92 -2.02
CA ILE A 124 14.27 -4.22 -2.47
C ILE A 124 15.50 -4.90 -1.88
N LEU A 125 15.49 -5.25 -0.60
CA LEU A 125 16.62 -5.96 0.00
C LEU A 125 16.88 -7.30 -0.71
N GLY A 126 15.83 -8.02 -1.13
CA GLY A 126 15.90 -9.21 -1.97
C GLY A 126 16.60 -8.93 -3.30
N LEU A 127 16.12 -7.94 -4.06
CA LEU A 127 16.73 -7.54 -5.34
C LEU A 127 18.22 -7.19 -5.20
N LEU A 128 18.57 -6.41 -4.17
CA LEU A 128 19.97 -6.04 -3.91
C LEU A 128 20.86 -7.25 -3.59
N LYS A 129 20.31 -8.25 -2.89
CA LYS A 129 21.03 -9.49 -2.56
C LYS A 129 21.18 -10.40 -3.78
N ASP A 130 20.12 -10.56 -4.55
CA ASP A 130 20.09 -11.45 -5.72
C ASP A 130 21.01 -10.94 -6.83
N ALA A 131 21.11 -9.60 -6.98
CA ALA A 131 22.08 -8.97 -7.86
C ALA A 131 23.53 -9.01 -7.31
N GLY A 132 23.75 -9.51 -6.10
CA GLY A 132 25.07 -9.61 -5.47
C GLY A 132 25.68 -8.26 -5.07
N ILE A 133 24.89 -7.18 -5.03
CA ILE A 133 25.39 -5.83 -4.76
C ILE A 133 25.32 -5.46 -3.28
N ALA A 134 24.47 -6.12 -2.49
CA ALA A 134 24.39 -5.91 -1.04
C ALA A 134 24.16 -7.19 -0.23
N THR A 135 24.51 -7.12 1.06
CA THR A 135 24.22 -8.13 2.07
C THR A 135 23.31 -7.57 3.15
N GLY A 136 22.45 -8.41 3.74
CA GLY A 136 21.59 -8.01 4.86
C GLY A 136 22.41 -7.56 6.08
N TYR A 137 22.09 -6.39 6.61
CA TYR A 137 22.80 -5.72 7.69
C TYR A 137 21.85 -5.06 8.70
N ALA A 138 20.76 -5.76 9.03
CA ALA A 138 19.75 -5.32 10.00
C ALA A 138 20.30 -5.18 11.43
N PHE A 139 19.67 -4.31 12.23
CA PHE A 139 20.00 -4.09 13.63
C PHE A 139 18.80 -3.56 14.43
N TRP A 140 18.68 -3.96 15.70
CA TRP A 140 17.71 -3.37 16.63
C TRP A 140 18.19 -3.38 18.09
N THR A 141 17.74 -2.40 18.87
CA THR A 141 18.07 -2.27 20.30
C THR A 141 17.06 -2.93 21.23
N SER A 142 15.82 -3.14 20.76
CA SER A 142 14.73 -3.72 21.55
C SER A 142 14.37 -5.11 21.05
N GLY A 143 14.30 -6.09 21.95
CA GLY A 143 14.00 -7.49 21.64
C GLY A 143 15.23 -8.40 21.62
N ALA A 144 15.03 -9.67 21.30
CA ALA A 144 16.13 -10.63 21.16
C ALA A 144 16.97 -10.28 19.93
N ARG A 145 18.30 -10.36 20.04
CA ARG A 145 19.20 -10.27 18.88
C ARG A 145 18.84 -11.35 17.85
N ASP A 146 19.23 -11.13 16.61
CA ASP A 146 19.26 -12.21 15.64
C ASP A 146 20.29 -13.26 16.09
N TYR A 147 19.83 -14.47 16.42
CA TYR A 147 20.69 -15.55 16.89
C TYR A 147 21.59 -16.13 15.78
N ALA A 148 21.27 -15.86 14.51
CA ALA A 148 22.14 -16.22 13.39
C ALA A 148 23.38 -15.33 13.30
N ILE A 149 23.41 -14.20 14.02
CA ILE A 149 24.50 -13.23 14.00
C ILE A 149 25.33 -13.35 15.29
N SER A 150 26.65 -13.40 15.12
CA SER A 150 27.57 -13.47 16.27
C SER A 150 27.44 -12.24 17.18
N PRO A 151 27.68 -12.35 18.50
CA PRO A 151 27.66 -11.21 19.41
C PRO A 151 28.61 -10.07 18.97
N GLN A 152 29.77 -10.42 18.42
CA GLN A 152 30.76 -9.46 17.95
C GLN A 152 30.24 -8.69 16.73
N GLU A 153 29.70 -9.38 15.73
CA GLU A 153 29.10 -8.73 14.56
C GLU A 153 27.88 -7.87 14.96
N TRP A 154 27.07 -8.33 15.91
CA TRP A 154 25.94 -7.56 16.42
C TRP A 154 26.38 -6.24 17.08
N SER A 155 27.45 -6.26 17.88
CA SER A 155 28.07 -5.05 18.43
C SER A 155 28.64 -4.13 17.35
N GLN A 156 29.23 -4.69 16.28
CA GLN A 156 29.74 -3.90 15.16
C GLN A 156 28.60 -3.22 14.39
N ARG A 157 27.52 -3.95 14.10
CA ARG A 157 26.28 -3.42 13.50
C ARG A 157 25.70 -2.28 14.33
N ARG A 158 25.63 -2.46 15.65
CA ARG A 158 25.20 -1.42 16.60
C ARG A 158 26.00 -0.13 16.44
N ALA A 159 27.32 -0.23 16.48
CA ALA A 159 28.20 0.93 16.39
C ALA A 159 28.04 1.65 15.04
N ALA A 160 28.01 0.89 13.93
CA ALA A 160 27.84 1.43 12.59
C ALA A 160 26.48 2.13 12.40
N TRP A 161 25.39 1.53 12.87
CA TRP A 161 24.05 2.12 12.78
C TRP A 161 23.86 3.33 13.68
N HIS A 162 24.39 3.30 14.91
CA HIS A 162 24.37 4.49 15.76
C HIS A 162 25.18 5.63 15.14
N GLN A 163 26.34 5.35 14.54
CA GLN A 163 27.13 6.36 13.83
C GLN A 163 26.34 6.95 12.65
N ALA A 164 25.73 6.11 11.81
CA ALA A 164 24.96 6.56 10.66
C ALA A 164 23.73 7.40 11.05
N LEU A 165 23.06 7.05 12.15
CA LEU A 165 21.81 7.69 12.57
C LEU A 165 22.01 8.88 13.54
N HIS A 166 23.22 9.08 14.09
CA HIS A 166 23.55 10.24 14.94
C HIS A 166 23.75 11.54 14.12
N GLY A 167 22.65 12.05 13.56
CA GLY A 167 22.57 13.42 13.03
C GLY A 167 23.15 13.65 11.63
N GLN A 168 23.65 12.61 10.95
CA GLN A 168 24.05 12.72 9.54
C GLN A 168 22.85 12.41 8.64
N SER A 169 22.44 13.39 7.82
CA SER A 169 21.54 13.12 6.69
C SER A 169 22.28 12.23 5.71
N GLY A 170 21.92 10.95 5.69
CA GLY A 170 22.45 10.01 4.71
C GLY A 170 22.19 10.49 3.30
N GLU A 171 23.03 10.04 2.38
CA GLU A 171 22.80 10.25 0.97
C GLU A 171 21.51 9.51 0.57
N ARG A 172 20.62 10.23 -0.10
CA ARG A 172 19.32 9.73 -0.52
C ARG A 172 19.41 9.30 -1.98
N ILE A 173 19.20 8.02 -2.22
CA ILE A 173 18.99 7.48 -3.57
C ILE A 173 17.50 7.21 -3.69
N GLU A 174 16.83 7.93 -4.58
CA GLU A 174 15.38 7.86 -4.74
C GLU A 174 15.03 7.37 -6.14
N PHE A 175 14.20 6.35 -6.18
CA PHE A 175 13.55 5.84 -7.39
C PHE A 175 12.12 6.36 -7.37
N CYS A 176 11.90 7.43 -8.14
CA CYS A 176 10.56 7.96 -8.36
C CYS A 176 9.89 7.13 -9.44
N TYR A 177 8.73 6.54 -9.11
CA TYR A 177 7.84 6.02 -10.12
C TYR A 177 7.05 7.17 -10.72
N ASP A 178 7.23 7.42 -12.02
CA ASP A 178 6.48 8.42 -12.74
C ASP A 178 5.09 7.88 -13.11
N VAL A 179 4.12 8.20 -12.25
CA VAL A 179 2.71 7.84 -12.45
C VAL A 179 2.09 8.61 -13.63
N GLU A 180 2.68 9.74 -14.06
CA GLU A 180 2.14 10.56 -15.15
C GLU A 180 2.49 10.00 -16.54
N SER A 181 3.67 9.39 -16.69
CA SER A 181 4.08 8.69 -17.92
C SER A 181 3.46 7.31 -18.10
N MET A 182 2.74 6.79 -17.11
CA MET A 182 1.99 5.55 -17.24
C MET A 182 0.85 5.67 -18.25
N ASP A 183 0.91 4.80 -19.25
CA ASP A 183 -0.17 4.64 -20.22
C ASP A 183 -1.44 4.16 -19.51
N LEU A 184 -2.48 5.01 -19.54
CA LEU A 184 -3.83 4.67 -19.05
C LEU A 184 -4.45 3.49 -19.81
N LEU A 185 -3.83 3.06 -20.92
CA LEU A 185 -4.26 1.97 -21.77
C LEU A 185 -3.61 0.63 -21.42
N CYS A 186 -3.05 0.46 -20.21
CA CYS A 186 -2.47 -0.83 -19.80
C CYS A 186 -3.41 -2.01 -20.17
N PRO A 187 -2.88 -3.09 -20.78
CA PRO A 187 -3.70 -4.23 -21.17
C PRO A 187 -4.47 -4.83 -19.99
N TRP A 188 -5.67 -5.34 -20.25
CA TRP A 188 -6.49 -5.98 -19.21
C TRP A 188 -5.75 -7.13 -18.53
N SER A 189 -5.02 -7.94 -19.31
CA SER A 189 -4.23 -9.08 -18.83
C SER A 189 -3.18 -8.71 -17.77
N GLU A 190 -2.73 -7.45 -17.75
CA GLU A 190 -1.77 -6.98 -16.76
C GLU A 190 -2.46 -6.43 -15.51
N LEU A 191 -3.68 -5.91 -15.64
CA LEU A 191 -4.45 -5.38 -14.52
C LEU A 191 -5.21 -6.47 -13.76
N GLU A 192 -5.74 -7.45 -14.49
CA GLU A 192 -6.59 -8.54 -13.99
C GLU A 192 -6.01 -9.30 -12.78
N PRO A 193 -4.70 -9.64 -12.74
CA PRO A 193 -4.11 -10.34 -11.59
C PRO A 193 -4.17 -9.54 -10.28
N TYR A 194 -4.37 -8.23 -10.35
CA TYR A 194 -4.40 -7.34 -9.19
C TYR A 194 -5.82 -6.98 -8.74
N LEU A 195 -6.85 -7.41 -9.47
CA LEU A 195 -8.23 -7.15 -9.09
C LEU A 195 -8.56 -7.88 -7.79
N PRO A 196 -9.11 -7.18 -6.78
CA PRO A 196 -9.66 -7.86 -5.62
C PRO A 196 -10.75 -8.87 -6.03
N SER A 197 -10.80 -10.01 -5.35
CA SER A 197 -11.76 -11.07 -5.67
C SER A 197 -13.19 -10.56 -5.55
N LEU A 198 -14.11 -11.17 -6.31
CA LEU A 198 -15.53 -10.80 -6.27
C LEU A 198 -16.12 -10.96 -4.85
N GLU A 199 -15.71 -12.02 -4.14
CA GLU A 199 -16.05 -12.25 -2.74
C GLU A 199 -15.61 -11.08 -1.85
N PHE A 200 -14.34 -10.68 -1.95
CA PHE A 200 -13.78 -9.60 -1.16
C PHE A 200 -14.50 -8.27 -1.44
N ARG A 201 -14.74 -7.96 -2.72
CA ARG A 201 -15.45 -6.75 -3.14
C ARG A 201 -16.88 -6.70 -2.61
N ALA A 202 -17.62 -7.81 -2.70
CA ALA A 202 -18.96 -7.90 -2.18
C ALA A 202 -18.98 -7.73 -0.64
N ARG A 203 -18.01 -8.32 0.06
CA ARG A 203 -17.86 -8.17 1.51
C ARG A 203 -17.57 -6.73 1.93
N GLU A 204 -16.64 -6.05 1.26
CA GLU A 204 -16.29 -4.63 1.53
C GLU A 204 -17.49 -3.68 1.38
N LEU A 205 -18.52 -4.08 0.63
CA LEU A 205 -19.77 -3.33 0.49
C LEU A 205 -20.85 -3.80 1.48
N ALA A 206 -20.93 -5.10 1.73
CA ALA A 206 -21.92 -5.70 2.62
C ALA A 206 -21.67 -5.38 4.10
N GLU A 207 -20.42 -5.45 4.56
CA GLU A 207 -20.07 -5.31 5.97
C GLU A 207 -20.38 -3.90 6.52
N PRO A 208 -20.00 -2.79 5.85
CA PRO A 208 -20.41 -1.46 6.29
C PRO A 208 -21.92 -1.22 6.23
N ALA A 209 -22.61 -1.82 5.27
CA ALA A 209 -24.07 -1.71 5.16
C ALA A 209 -24.77 -2.46 6.30
N LEU A 210 -24.29 -3.67 6.65
CA LEU A 210 -24.78 -4.44 7.79
C LEU A 210 -24.50 -3.73 9.10
N PHE A 211 -23.29 -3.19 9.29
CA PHE A 211 -22.93 -2.37 10.44
C PHE A 211 -23.87 -1.17 10.57
N SER A 212 -24.15 -0.45 9.48
CA SER A 212 -25.04 0.71 9.50
C SER A 212 -26.45 0.33 9.96
N ARG A 213 -27.04 -0.74 9.41
CA ARG A 213 -28.36 -1.24 9.84
C ARG A 213 -28.38 -1.69 11.30
N TRP A 214 -27.33 -2.39 11.73
CA TRP A 214 -27.19 -2.81 13.13
C TRP A 214 -27.08 -1.60 14.06
N TYR A 215 -26.21 -0.63 13.74
CA TYR A 215 -26.00 0.57 14.52
C TYR A 215 -27.27 1.43 14.62
N GLU A 216 -28.03 1.54 13.53
CA GLU A 216 -29.31 2.27 13.50
C GLU A 216 -30.38 1.67 14.41
N SER A 217 -30.32 0.36 14.67
CA SER A 217 -31.27 -0.36 15.54
C SER A 217 -31.02 -0.14 17.04
N LEU A 218 -29.89 0.45 17.43
CA LEU A 218 -29.47 0.60 18.82
C LEU A 218 -29.82 1.99 19.39
N PRO A 219 -30.52 2.07 20.54
CA PRO A 219 -30.57 3.29 21.37
C PRO A 219 -29.48 3.29 22.47
N PRO A 220 -28.87 4.43 22.85
CA PRO A 220 -28.79 5.73 22.19
C PRO A 220 -27.55 5.87 21.27
N LYS A 221 -27.62 6.78 20.29
CA LYS A 221 -26.52 7.10 19.37
C LYS A 221 -25.66 8.22 19.97
N GLY A 222 -24.48 7.90 20.51
CA GLY A 222 -23.45 8.90 20.77
C GLY A 222 -22.95 9.50 19.45
N GLU A 223 -22.76 10.81 19.41
CA GLU A 223 -22.40 11.55 18.18
C GLU A 223 -20.87 11.72 17.98
N ASP A 224 -20.05 11.26 18.93
CA ASP A 224 -18.59 11.35 18.81
C ASP A 224 -17.96 10.13 18.11
N GLY A 225 -16.78 10.35 17.54
CA GLY A 225 -16.04 9.31 16.82
C GLY A 225 -15.60 8.15 17.72
N GLU A 226 -15.41 8.40 19.02
CA GLU A 226 -15.05 7.38 20.00
C GLU A 226 -16.21 6.39 20.23
N HIS A 227 -17.45 6.89 20.31
CA HIS A 227 -18.64 6.05 20.38
C HIS A 227 -18.78 5.17 19.14
N ILE A 228 -18.63 5.74 17.94
CA ILE A 228 -18.72 4.97 16.69
C ILE A 228 -17.66 3.87 16.66
N TRP A 229 -16.42 4.19 17.04
CA TRP A 229 -15.34 3.21 17.07
C TRP A 229 -15.61 2.07 18.06
N LYS A 230 -16.07 2.39 19.27
CA LYS A 230 -16.47 1.38 20.27
C LYS A 230 -17.60 0.47 19.75
N ARG A 231 -18.57 1.03 19.04
CA ARG A 231 -19.68 0.27 18.44
C ARG A 231 -19.22 -0.61 17.29
N HIS A 232 -18.27 -0.14 16.48
CA HIS A 232 -17.66 -0.95 15.44
C HIS A 232 -16.92 -2.17 16.01
N THR A 233 -16.19 -2.01 17.12
CA THR A 233 -15.56 -3.14 17.82
C THR A 233 -16.60 -4.15 18.30
N GLN A 234 -17.66 -3.68 18.97
CA GLN A 234 -18.75 -4.56 19.42
C GLN A 234 -19.44 -5.31 18.26
N PHE A 235 -19.66 -4.63 17.14
CA PHE A 235 -20.19 -5.25 15.94
C PHE A 235 -19.26 -6.35 15.40
N THR A 236 -17.95 -6.09 15.39
CA THR A 236 -16.96 -7.07 14.93
C THR A 236 -16.94 -8.30 15.82
N ASP A 237 -17.02 -8.13 17.15
CA ASP A 237 -17.12 -9.24 18.09
C ASP A 237 -18.40 -10.05 17.85
N LEU A 238 -19.55 -9.38 17.70
CA LEU A 238 -20.82 -10.04 17.36
C LEU A 238 -20.76 -10.77 16.02
N LEU A 239 -20.11 -10.19 15.01
CA LEU A 239 -19.95 -10.84 13.71
C LEU A 239 -19.12 -12.13 13.81
N ASN A 240 -18.20 -12.23 14.77
CA ASN A 240 -17.42 -13.45 14.99
C ASN A 240 -18.20 -14.48 15.81
N ASP A 241 -18.93 -14.03 16.82
CA ASP A 241 -19.54 -14.90 17.84
C ASP A 241 -20.98 -15.32 17.50
N ASP A 242 -21.73 -14.51 16.76
CA ASP A 242 -23.14 -14.78 16.43
C ASP A 242 -23.29 -15.43 15.03
N PRO A 243 -23.75 -16.69 14.95
CA PRO A 243 -24.02 -17.35 13.68
C PRO A 243 -25.07 -16.63 12.82
N ALA A 244 -26.05 -15.95 13.42
CA ALA A 244 -27.09 -15.23 12.69
C ALA A 244 -26.53 -14.01 11.97
N MET A 245 -25.63 -13.26 12.63
CA MET A 245 -24.92 -12.13 12.02
C MET A 245 -24.03 -12.57 10.85
N ARG A 246 -23.32 -13.70 11.00
CA ARG A 246 -22.53 -14.28 9.91
C ARG A 246 -23.39 -14.72 8.73
N ALA A 247 -24.52 -15.37 9.00
CA ALA A 247 -25.46 -15.77 7.97
C ALA A 247 -26.06 -14.56 7.24
N ALA A 248 -26.37 -13.48 7.96
CA ALA A 248 -26.85 -12.23 7.37
C ALA A 248 -25.80 -11.57 6.46
N LEU A 249 -24.53 -11.52 6.91
CA LEU A 249 -23.43 -11.01 6.07
C LEU A 249 -23.24 -11.86 4.82
N ALA A 250 -23.22 -13.19 4.95
CA ALA A 250 -23.09 -14.10 3.82
C ALA A 250 -24.23 -13.94 2.81
N ALA A 251 -25.47 -13.79 3.29
CA ALA A 251 -26.63 -13.55 2.43
C ALA A 251 -26.52 -12.21 1.67
N ASP A 252 -26.04 -11.15 2.33
CA ASP A 252 -25.79 -9.87 1.67
C ASP A 252 -24.67 -9.95 0.64
N ILE A 253 -23.59 -10.69 0.93
CA ILE A 253 -22.51 -10.95 -0.02
C ILE A 253 -23.06 -11.64 -1.28
N GLU A 254 -23.78 -12.74 -1.13
CA GLU A 254 -24.36 -13.48 -2.27
C GLU A 254 -25.35 -12.62 -3.08
N ARG A 255 -26.11 -11.76 -2.41
CA ARG A 255 -27.03 -10.82 -3.06
C ARG A 255 -26.29 -9.74 -3.87
N LEU A 256 -25.10 -9.34 -3.45
CA LEU A 256 -24.31 -8.30 -4.12
C LEU A 256 -23.49 -8.81 -5.30
N LYS A 257 -22.90 -10.00 -5.20
CA LYS A 257 -22.06 -10.60 -6.27
C LYS A 257 -22.61 -10.44 -7.69
N PRO A 258 -23.86 -10.79 -8.02
CA PRO A 258 -24.37 -10.72 -9.40
C PRO A 258 -24.55 -9.28 -9.92
N LYS A 259 -24.44 -8.27 -9.05
CA LYS A 259 -24.56 -6.84 -9.41
C LYS A 259 -23.22 -6.21 -9.73
N LEU A 260 -22.11 -6.83 -9.34
CA LEU A 260 -20.78 -6.26 -9.50
C LEU A 260 -20.19 -6.64 -10.86
N LEU A 261 -19.51 -5.68 -11.50
CA LEU A 261 -18.89 -5.90 -12.80
C LEU A 261 -17.72 -6.89 -12.71
N THR A 262 -17.56 -7.74 -13.73
CA THR A 262 -16.46 -8.72 -13.81
C THR A 262 -15.83 -8.76 -15.21
N GLY A 263 -14.58 -9.21 -15.30
CA GLY A 263 -13.87 -9.46 -16.55
C GLY A 263 -13.99 -8.32 -17.58
N GLY A 264 -14.43 -8.67 -18.79
CA GLY A 264 -14.57 -7.74 -19.91
C GLY A 264 -15.53 -6.56 -19.65
N GLU A 265 -16.54 -6.72 -18.80
CA GLU A 265 -17.43 -5.60 -18.44
C GLU A 265 -16.70 -4.54 -17.63
N LEU A 266 -15.80 -4.96 -16.73
CA LEU A 266 -15.00 -4.06 -15.93
C LEU A 266 -13.92 -3.37 -16.78
N ASP A 267 -13.31 -4.09 -17.73
CA ASP A 267 -12.39 -3.50 -18.72
C ASP A 267 -13.08 -2.48 -19.63
N ALA A 268 -14.30 -2.78 -20.08
CA ALA A 268 -15.08 -1.84 -20.88
C ALA A 268 -15.46 -0.60 -20.07
N ALA A 269 -15.90 -0.79 -18.82
CA ALA A 269 -16.29 0.30 -17.94
C ALA A 269 -15.12 1.25 -17.66
N ARG A 270 -13.91 0.75 -17.38
CA ARG A 270 -12.80 1.64 -17.00
C ARG A 270 -12.41 2.65 -18.08
N ARG A 271 -12.63 2.32 -19.36
CA ARG A 271 -12.21 3.11 -20.53
C ARG A 271 -13.30 4.03 -21.05
N ARG A 272 -14.57 3.68 -20.81
CA ARG A 272 -15.74 4.40 -21.31
C ARG A 272 -16.04 5.61 -20.45
N GLU A 273 -16.37 6.73 -21.10
CA GLU A 273 -16.94 7.89 -20.43
C GLU A 273 -18.36 7.57 -19.93
N GLN A 274 -18.61 7.77 -18.64
CA GLN A 274 -19.87 7.44 -18.00
C GLN A 274 -20.07 8.22 -16.69
N LEU A 275 -21.31 8.24 -16.19
CA LEU A 275 -21.60 8.75 -14.85
C LEU A 275 -20.98 7.83 -13.80
N VAL A 276 -20.07 8.37 -13.00
CA VAL A 276 -19.40 7.67 -11.90
C VAL A 276 -19.35 8.50 -10.62
N LEU A 277 -19.37 7.83 -9.48
CA LEU A 277 -18.98 8.45 -8.21
C LEU A 277 -17.48 8.73 -8.21
N LEU A 278 -17.06 9.76 -7.48
CA LEU A 278 -15.64 10.00 -7.27
C LEU A 278 -15.01 8.91 -6.36
N PRO A 279 -13.70 8.64 -6.51
CA PRO A 279 -12.97 7.80 -5.56
C PRO A 279 -13.14 8.29 -4.11
N ALA A 280 -13.08 7.38 -3.14
CA ALA A 280 -13.14 7.77 -1.73
C ALA A 280 -11.95 8.68 -1.38
N GLY A 281 -12.20 9.78 -0.64
CA GLY A 281 -11.17 10.75 -0.26
C GLY A 281 -10.69 11.69 -1.38
N PHE A 282 -11.42 11.76 -2.49
CA PHE A 282 -11.14 12.67 -3.61
C PHE A 282 -11.47 14.14 -3.30
N ALA A 283 -12.35 14.39 -2.32
CA ALA A 283 -12.69 15.70 -1.77
C ALA A 283 -11.63 16.21 -0.77
#